data_AF-A0A9W4D251-F1
#
_entry.id   AF-A0A9W4D251-F1
#
_cell.length_a   1.000
_cell.length_b   1.000
_cell.length_c   1.000
_cell.angle_alpha   90.00
_cell.angle_beta   90.00
_cell.angle_gamma   90.00
#
_symmetry.space_group_name_H-M   'P 1'
#
loop_
_entity.id
_entity.type
_entity.pdbx_description
1 polymer ?
#
loop_
_entity_poly.entity_id
_entity_poly.type
_entity_poly.pdbx_seq_one_letter_code
_entity_poly.pdbx_strand_id
1 'polypeptide(L)'
;MKSANLASLSFFFGFFILESAAVYVCPGGAQIPDSDVETRANQIYSKGLSLNAKRTPGQDQVEDIVFDDDEGDLEEDDDDAGLSFMSDFKPQITSSSTYKIIIKHPSKKIVLLEYRVSGGGRNTSLCTKN
;
A
#
# COMPACT_ATOMS: atom_id res chain seq x y z
N MET A 1 24.30 -39.86 -44.46
CA MET A 1 25.06 -39.35 -43.31
C MET A 1 24.49 -37.99 -42.97
N LYS A 2 23.95 -37.83 -41.75
CA LYS A 2 23.26 -36.61 -41.31
C LYS A 2 24.29 -35.65 -40.70
N SER A 3 24.44 -34.47 -41.29
CA SER A 3 25.16 -33.34 -40.69
C SER A 3 24.18 -32.52 -39.88
N ALA A 4 24.35 -32.52 -38.55
CA ALA A 4 23.75 -31.55 -37.66
C ALA A 4 24.64 -30.30 -37.67
N ASN A 5 24.07 -29.13 -37.94
CA ASN A 5 24.72 -27.85 -37.66
C ASN A 5 23.77 -26.99 -36.81
N LEU A 6 24.23 -26.76 -35.59
CA LEU A 6 23.76 -25.79 -34.60
C LEU A 6 23.92 -24.36 -35.14
N ALA A 7 22.87 -23.56 -35.01
CA ALA A 7 22.86 -22.09 -34.84
C ALA A 7 21.38 -21.68 -34.77
N SER A 8 20.89 -20.76 -33.94
CA SER A 8 21.53 -19.66 -33.23
C SER A 8 20.63 -19.31 -32.04
N LEU A 9 21.23 -19.07 -30.88
CA LEU A 9 20.63 -18.27 -29.80
C LEU A 9 20.19 -16.93 -30.39
N SER A 10 18.94 -16.52 -30.12
CA SER A 10 18.52 -15.15 -30.33
C SER A 10 17.68 -14.67 -29.15
N PHE A 11 18.40 -13.99 -28.24
CA PHE A 11 18.00 -12.79 -27.52
C PHE A 11 16.57 -12.72 -26.96
N PHE A 12 16.43 -13.20 -25.72
CA PHE A 12 15.48 -12.59 -24.79
C PHE A 12 15.94 -11.17 -24.48
N PHE A 13 15.56 -10.19 -25.32
CA PHE A 13 15.48 -8.81 -24.87
C PHE A 13 14.26 -8.74 -23.94
N GLY A 14 14.49 -9.06 -22.67
CA GLY A 14 13.59 -8.65 -21.60
C GLY A 14 13.47 -7.14 -21.69
N PHE A 15 12.29 -6.65 -22.05
CA PHE A 15 11.90 -5.28 -21.82
C PHE A 15 12.02 -5.05 -20.31
N PHE A 16 13.17 -4.51 -19.87
CA PHE A 16 13.21 -3.73 -18.64
C PHE A 16 12.36 -2.50 -18.95
N ILE A 17 11.05 -2.62 -18.67
CA ILE A 17 10.20 -1.46 -18.55
C ILE A 17 10.81 -0.68 -17.38
N LEU A 18 11.49 0.43 -17.69
CA LEU A 18 11.78 1.45 -16.70
C LEU A 18 10.42 2.04 -16.29
N GLU A 19 9.70 1.33 -15.43
CA GLU A 19 8.68 1.96 -14.61
C GLU A 19 9.42 3.02 -13.82
N SER A 20 9.04 4.28 -14.04
CA SER A 20 9.48 5.37 -13.17
C SER A 20 9.17 4.93 -11.75
N ALA A 21 10.20 4.64 -10.95
CA ALA A 21 10.02 4.17 -9.59
C ALA A 21 9.47 5.34 -8.76
N ALA A 22 8.15 5.45 -8.69
CA ALA A 22 7.50 6.36 -7.77
C ALA A 22 7.84 5.94 -6.34
N VAL A 23 7.94 6.92 -5.46
CA VAL A 23 8.35 6.69 -4.07
C VAL A 23 7.44 7.50 -3.14
N TYR A 24 7.00 6.87 -2.07
CA TYR A 24 6.40 7.57 -0.96
C TYR A 24 7.49 8.18 -0.09
N VAL A 25 7.45 9.51 0.07
CA VAL A 25 8.31 10.25 0.98
C VAL A 25 7.53 10.57 2.25
N CYS A 26 7.95 9.98 3.35
CA CYS A 26 7.35 10.21 4.66
C CYS A 26 8.06 11.35 5.40
N PRO A 27 7.36 12.14 6.23
CA PRO A 27 7.96 13.25 6.98
C PRO A 27 9.10 12.88 7.93
N GLY A 28 9.22 11.60 8.32
CA GLY A 28 10.38 11.04 9.04
C GLY A 28 11.63 10.83 8.19
N GLY A 29 11.57 11.13 6.88
CA GLY A 29 12.67 10.93 5.93
C GLY A 29 12.72 9.54 5.30
N ALA A 30 11.79 8.65 5.67
CA ALA A 30 11.66 7.35 5.03
C ALA A 30 11.21 7.50 3.57
N GLN A 31 11.89 6.78 2.69
CA GLN A 31 11.54 6.64 1.28
C GLN A 31 11.11 5.20 1.05
N ILE A 32 9.86 5.01 0.65
CA ILE A 32 9.25 3.69 0.50
C ILE A 32 8.86 3.52 -0.97
N PRO A 33 9.32 2.45 -1.65
CA PRO A 33 8.93 2.18 -3.02
C PRO A 33 7.41 2.09 -3.17
N ASP A 34 6.86 2.78 -4.17
CA ASP A 34 5.44 2.71 -4.49
C ASP A 34 4.99 1.27 -4.78
N SER A 35 5.84 0.47 -5.44
CA SER A 35 5.58 -0.95 -5.70
C SER A 35 5.30 -1.76 -4.43
N ASP A 36 5.98 -1.46 -3.33
CA ASP A 36 5.80 -2.16 -2.05
C ASP A 36 4.48 -1.77 -1.40
N VAL A 37 4.15 -0.47 -1.48
CA VAL A 37 2.90 0.09 -0.96
C VAL A 37 1.72 -0.44 -1.77
N GLU A 38 1.76 -0.38 -3.10
CA GLU A 38 0.72 -0.89 -3.98
C GLU A 38 0.51 -2.40 -3.82
N THR A 39 1.59 -3.17 -3.69
CA THR A 39 1.49 -4.62 -3.46
C THR A 39 0.74 -4.91 -2.16
N ARG A 40 1.11 -4.24 -1.05
CA ARG A 40 0.43 -4.44 0.24
C ARG A 40 -1.00 -3.87 0.21
N ALA A 41 -1.21 -2.72 -0.41
CA ALA A 41 -2.52 -2.08 -0.58
C ALA A 41 -3.52 -3.00 -1.29
N ASN A 42 -3.10 -3.64 -2.39
CA ASN A 42 -3.94 -4.59 -3.12
C ASN A 42 -4.32 -5.80 -2.26
N GLN A 43 -3.39 -6.32 -1.46
CA GLN A 43 -3.69 -7.40 -0.50
C GLN A 43 -4.71 -6.97 0.55
N ILE A 44 -4.53 -5.78 1.13
CA ILE A 44 -5.45 -5.19 2.11
C ILE A 44 -6.84 -5.04 1.48
N TYR A 45 -6.92 -4.49 0.28
CA TYR A 45 -8.19 -4.27 -0.41
C TYR A 45 -8.93 -5.57 -0.72
N SER A 46 -8.26 -6.57 -1.32
CA SER A 46 -8.87 -7.87 -1.62
C SER A 46 -9.32 -8.59 -0.35
N LYS A 47 -8.50 -8.55 0.71
CA LYS A 47 -8.85 -9.14 2.00
C LYS A 47 -10.00 -8.41 2.68
N GLY A 48 -9.97 -7.08 2.68
CA GLY A 48 -11.01 -6.21 3.21
C GLY A 48 -12.36 -6.48 2.55
N LEU A 49 -12.43 -6.60 1.23
CA LEU A 49 -13.65 -6.99 0.53
C LEU A 49 -14.16 -8.37 0.97
N SER A 50 -13.27 -9.38 1.03
CA SER A 50 -13.67 -10.73 1.42
C SER A 50 -14.14 -10.81 2.88
N LEU A 51 -13.55 -10.02 3.77
CA LEU A 51 -13.89 -10.01 5.19
C LEU A 51 -15.14 -9.16 5.45
N ASN A 52 -15.31 -8.03 4.76
CA ASN A 52 -16.50 -7.19 4.87
C ASN A 52 -17.78 -7.97 4.52
N ALA A 53 -17.73 -8.85 3.53
CA ALA A 53 -18.87 -9.70 3.16
C ALA A 53 -19.27 -10.73 4.24
N LYS A 54 -18.39 -10.98 5.22
CA LYS A 54 -18.57 -12.01 6.27
C LYS A 54 -18.57 -11.45 7.69
N ARG A 55 -18.16 -10.19 7.87
CA ARG A 55 -18.07 -9.55 9.19
C ARG A 55 -19.46 -9.39 9.78
N THR A 56 -19.55 -9.46 11.11
CA THR A 56 -20.80 -9.15 11.79
C THR A 56 -21.04 -7.63 11.73
N PRO A 57 -22.29 -7.14 11.55
CA PRO A 57 -22.56 -5.71 11.57
C PRO A 57 -22.02 -5.03 12.85
N GLY A 58 -21.35 -3.88 12.70
CA GLY A 58 -20.69 -3.16 13.81
C GLY A 58 -19.35 -3.76 14.26
N GLN A 59 -18.81 -4.74 13.53
CA GLN A 59 -17.47 -5.25 13.78
C GLN A 59 -16.44 -4.43 13.01
N ASP A 60 -15.69 -3.60 13.72
CA ASP A 60 -14.74 -2.64 13.12
C ASP A 60 -13.35 -3.25 12.89
N GLN A 61 -13.12 -4.49 13.32
CA GLN A 61 -11.89 -5.21 13.03
C GLN A 61 -12.14 -6.71 12.85
N VAL A 62 -11.56 -7.25 11.78
CA VAL A 62 -11.47 -8.69 11.52
C VAL A 62 -10.04 -9.01 11.12
N GLU A 63 -9.39 -9.90 11.87
CA GLU A 63 -7.97 -10.22 11.70
C GLU A 63 -7.09 -8.95 11.79
N ASP A 64 -6.25 -8.70 10.79
CA ASP A 64 -5.38 -7.52 10.66
C ASP A 64 -6.01 -6.38 9.86
N ILE A 65 -7.30 -6.48 9.50
CA ILE A 65 -8.02 -5.44 8.77
C ILE A 65 -8.97 -4.73 9.71
N VAL A 66 -8.76 -3.42 9.85
CA VAL A 66 -9.69 -2.50 10.48
C VAL A 66 -10.63 -1.93 9.39
N PHE A 67 -11.91 -1.90 9.69
CA PHE A 67 -12.98 -1.34 8.89
C PHE A 67 -13.35 -0.01 9.50
N ASP A 68 -13.19 1.05 8.72
CA ASP A 68 -13.53 2.40 9.16
C ASP A 68 -14.57 2.97 8.21
N ASP A 69 -15.75 3.28 8.76
CA ASP A 69 -16.88 3.83 8.02
C ASP A 69 -16.87 5.39 8.08
N ASP A 70 -15.83 6.00 8.67
CA ASP A 70 -15.76 7.44 8.94
C ASP A 70 -15.48 8.30 7.69
N GLU A 71 -16.23 9.40 7.57
CA GLU A 71 -16.23 10.40 6.48
C GLU A 71 -15.08 11.43 6.62
N GLY A 72 -14.21 11.29 7.63
CA GLY A 72 -13.39 12.40 8.13
C GLY A 72 -11.88 12.34 7.84
N ASP A 73 -11.37 13.45 7.30
CA ASP A 73 -10.08 14.09 7.62
C ASP A 73 -8.76 13.60 7.01
N LEU A 74 -8.76 12.68 6.03
CA LEU A 74 -7.49 12.34 5.34
C LEU A 74 -7.26 13.02 3.99
N GLU A 75 -8.26 13.69 3.40
CA GLU A 75 -8.15 14.68 2.32
C GLU A 75 -9.52 15.42 2.25
N GLU A 76 -9.53 16.75 2.25
CA GLU A 76 -10.74 17.61 2.21
C GLU A 76 -11.55 17.49 0.89
N ASP A 77 -11.05 16.75 -0.11
CA ASP A 77 -11.56 16.76 -1.48
C ASP A 77 -12.30 15.48 -1.93
N ASP A 78 -12.51 14.49 -1.06
CA ASP A 78 -13.17 13.24 -1.48
C ASP A 78 -14.62 13.17 -1.00
N ASP A 79 -15.57 13.38 -1.91
CA ASP A 79 -17.00 13.01 -1.80
C ASP A 79 -17.25 11.48 -1.66
N ASP A 80 -16.22 10.70 -1.30
CA ASP A 80 -16.31 9.25 -1.10
C ASP A 80 -16.63 8.98 0.38
N ALA A 81 -17.91 9.13 0.75
CA ALA A 81 -18.50 8.58 1.98
C ALA A 81 -18.48 7.04 1.92
N GLY A 82 -17.29 6.46 2.05
CA GLY A 82 -17.01 5.07 1.70
C GLY A 82 -16.19 4.35 2.75
N LEU A 83 -16.49 3.05 2.91
CA LEU A 83 -15.77 2.15 3.80
C LEU A 83 -14.27 2.14 3.50
N SER A 84 -13.44 2.24 4.53
CA SER A 84 -12.00 2.16 4.42
C SER A 84 -11.48 0.86 5.03
N PHE A 85 -10.44 0.29 4.40
CA PHE A 85 -9.71 -0.86 4.90
C PHE A 85 -8.33 -0.42 5.37
N MET A 86 -8.02 -0.62 6.64
CA MET A 86 -6.75 -0.23 7.23
C MET A 86 -5.99 -1.45 7.75
N SER A 87 -4.67 -1.47 7.54
CA SER A 87 -3.79 -2.47 8.13
C SER A 87 -2.38 -1.91 8.38
N ASP A 88 -1.66 -2.54 9.30
CA ASP A 88 -0.25 -2.23 9.52
C ASP A 88 0.60 -2.59 8.29
N PHE A 89 1.61 -1.76 8.07
CA PHE A 89 2.59 -1.95 7.01
C PHE A 89 4.01 -1.91 7.60
N LYS A 90 4.81 -2.91 7.26
CA LYS A 90 6.19 -3.08 7.71
C LYS A 90 7.11 -3.07 6.49
N PRO A 91 7.41 -1.88 5.94
CA PRO A 91 8.33 -1.76 4.82
C PRO A 91 9.71 -2.28 5.22
N GLN A 92 10.45 -2.84 4.26
CA GLN A 92 11.82 -3.35 4.47
C GLN A 92 12.84 -2.20 4.53
N ILE A 93 12.62 -1.26 5.46
CA ILE A 93 13.46 -0.08 5.68
C ILE A 93 13.92 -0.02 7.13
N THR A 94 15.01 0.68 7.38
CA THR A 94 15.46 0.97 8.76
C THR A 94 14.79 2.25 9.23
N SER A 95 13.69 2.12 9.98
CA SER A 95 12.98 3.24 10.60
C SER A 95 12.46 2.83 11.99
N SER A 96 12.39 3.78 12.92
CA SER A 96 11.72 3.60 14.21
C SER A 96 10.23 3.92 14.15
N SER A 97 9.76 4.48 13.02
CA SER A 97 8.35 4.75 12.77
C SER A 97 7.57 3.46 12.52
N THR A 98 6.28 3.48 12.83
CA THR A 98 5.35 2.45 12.37
C THR A 98 4.50 3.01 11.22
N TYR A 99 4.15 2.16 10.26
CA TYR A 99 3.39 2.59 9.08
C TYR A 99 2.05 1.86 9.02
N LYS A 100 1.03 2.54 8.49
CA LYS A 100 -0.26 1.93 8.17
C LYS A 100 -0.68 2.32 6.76
N ILE A 101 -1.33 1.39 6.08
CA ILE A 101 -1.96 1.64 4.79
C ILE A 101 -3.46 1.66 4.99
N ILE A 102 -4.12 2.69 4.47
CA ILE A 102 -5.57 2.84 4.41
C ILE A 102 -5.98 2.84 2.95
N ILE A 103 -6.97 2.03 2.60
CA ILE A 103 -7.54 1.96 1.25
C ILE A 103 -9.01 2.35 1.31
N LYS A 104 -9.37 3.45 0.63
CA LYS A 104 -10.78 3.86 0.49
C LYS A 104 -11.50 2.96 -0.51
N HIS A 105 -12.66 2.44 -0.15
CA HIS A 105 -13.57 1.74 -1.06
C HIS A 105 -14.75 2.66 -1.41
N PRO A 106 -15.12 2.79 -2.71
CA PRO A 106 -14.70 1.96 -3.84
C PRO A 106 -13.53 2.48 -4.69
N SER A 107 -13.07 3.72 -4.49
CA SER A 107 -12.05 4.37 -5.34
C SER A 107 -10.68 3.70 -5.34
N LYS A 108 -10.38 2.86 -4.35
CA LYS A 108 -9.07 2.24 -4.11
C LYS A 108 -7.96 3.27 -3.86
N LYS A 109 -8.32 4.48 -3.41
CA LYS A 109 -7.32 5.49 -3.03
C LYS A 109 -6.44 4.94 -1.91
N ILE A 110 -5.12 4.99 -2.12
CA ILE A 110 -4.12 4.47 -1.19
C ILE A 110 -3.57 5.63 -0.37
N VAL A 111 -3.71 5.53 0.95
CA VAL A 111 -3.15 6.48 1.91
C VAL A 111 -2.13 5.76 2.77
N LEU A 112 -0.90 6.27 2.81
CA LEU A 112 0.18 5.76 3.64
C LEU A 112 0.43 6.73 4.81
N LEU A 113 0.23 6.23 6.02
CA LEU A 113 0.47 6.99 7.25
C LEU A 113 1.74 6.53 7.94
N GLU A 114 2.51 7.50 8.44
CA GLU A 114 3.65 7.31 9.31
C GLU A 114 3.29 7.75 10.74
N TYR A 115 3.55 6.89 11.71
CA TYR A 115 3.42 7.19 13.13
C TYR A 115 4.80 7.28 13.77
N ARG A 116 5.10 8.44 14.36
CA ARG A 116 6.37 8.74 15.04
C ARG A 116 6.15 9.04 16.50
N VAL A 117 7.14 8.75 17.33
CA VAL A 117 7.18 9.21 18.72
C VAL A 117 8.17 10.37 18.80
N SER A 118 7.70 11.55 19.19
CA SER A 118 8.58 12.72 19.38
C SER A 118 8.13 13.52 20.60
N GLY A 119 9.07 13.91 21.47
CA GLY A 119 8.80 14.84 22.57
C GLY A 119 7.73 14.38 23.58
N GLY A 120 7.51 13.08 23.74
CA GLY A 120 6.50 12.51 24.65
C GLY A 120 5.11 12.28 24.03
N GLY A 121 4.90 12.64 22.76
CA GLY A 121 3.65 12.40 22.01
C GLY A 121 3.80 11.45 20.82
N ARG A 122 2.68 10.89 20.36
CA ARG A 122 2.59 10.16 19.09
C ARG A 122 2.06 11.11 18.02
N ASN A 123 2.83 11.28 16.95
CA ASN A 123 2.47 12.09 15.80
C ASN A 123 2.15 11.17 14.62
N THR A 124 1.01 11.40 13.98
CA THR A 124 0.62 10.76 12.73
C THR A 124 0.91 11.73 11.58
N SER A 125 1.43 11.26 10.46
CA SER A 125 1.73 12.11 9.30
C SER A 125 1.48 11.35 8.00
N LEU A 126 0.96 12.04 6.99
CA LEU A 126 0.76 11.49 5.65
C LEU A 126 2.11 11.39 4.91
N CYS A 127 2.36 10.27 4.23
CA CYS A 127 3.45 10.15 3.28
C CYS A 127 2.98 10.56 1.89
N THR A 128 3.77 11.36 1.18
CA THR A 128 3.41 11.88 -0.15
C THR A 128 4.06 11.05 -1.24
N LYS A 129 3.29 10.66 -2.27
CA LYS A 129 3.81 9.99 -3.47
C LYS A 129 4.47 11.01 -4.39
N ASN A 130 5.75 10.79 -4.73
CA ASN A 130 6.56 11.60 -5.64
C ASN A 130 6.99 10.81 -6.88
#